data_AF-A0AAN7PW20-F1
#
_entry.id   AF-A0AAN7PW20-F1
#
_cell.length_a   1.000
_cell.length_b   1.000
_cell.length_c   1.000
_cell.angle_alpha   90.00
_cell.angle_beta   90.00
_cell.angle_gamma   90.00
#
_symmetry.space_group_name_H-M   'P 1'
#
loop_
_entity.id
_entity.type
_entity.pdbx_description
1 polymer ?
#
loop_
_entity_poly.entity_id
_entity_poly.type
_entity_poly.pdbx_seq_one_letter_code
_entity_poly.pdbx_strand_id
1 'polypeptide(L)'
;MALCIRQLCPKNYSLIWQLNRLETFSRITPVLTTIGIQKYNFARCYSEKIRVDSNLNNIEKRNGAKPSLLQRFKSMYRDYWYVLVPVHLVTSIAWFGGFYYLAKSGVDIVGILESWNVSHKITNSLKDSSMGYIAVAYALYKIATPIRYTITLGGTTISINYLKRWGYIKPVPTKDKLKEMYTERKNNLIESLKETHGFYKEKKQDFVKDHKNKLKFKKELLKNQKDSLVEDLEKSLKQIKNVNSNITTNKPSINLNKKQK
;
A
#
# COMPACT_ATOMS: atom_id res chain seq x y z
N MET A 1 -16.24 31.97 4.54
CA MET A 1 -16.95 31.02 3.63
C MET A 1 -15.99 29.95 3.16
N ALA A 2 -15.71 28.99 4.04
CA ALA A 2 -14.91 27.81 3.76
C ALA A 2 -15.87 26.68 3.34
N LEU A 3 -16.12 26.54 2.05
CA LEU A 3 -16.87 25.40 1.53
C LEU A 3 -15.94 24.20 1.44
N CYS A 4 -16.15 23.32 2.41
CA CYS A 4 -15.58 22.00 2.59
C CYS A 4 -15.87 21.12 1.36
N ILE A 5 -15.02 21.16 0.34
CA ILE A 5 -14.99 20.13 -0.72
C ILE A 5 -14.20 18.93 -0.16
N ARG A 6 -14.84 18.18 0.73
CA ARG A 6 -14.37 16.85 1.14
C ARG A 6 -14.54 15.91 -0.06
N GLN A 7 -13.43 15.72 -0.79
CA GLN A 7 -12.91 14.45 -1.28
C GLN A 7 -13.90 13.26 -1.34
N LEU A 8 -14.92 13.33 -2.21
CA LEU A 8 -15.65 12.13 -2.65
C LEU A 8 -14.74 11.36 -3.62
N CYS A 9 -13.85 10.53 -3.09
CA CYS A 9 -13.04 9.62 -3.88
C CYS A 9 -13.97 8.56 -4.50
N PRO A 10 -14.15 8.49 -5.83
CA PRO A 10 -15.03 7.51 -6.42
C PRO A 10 -14.32 6.15 -6.35
N LYS A 11 -14.68 5.34 -5.36
CA LYS A 11 -14.29 3.93 -5.25
C LYS A 11 -14.87 3.05 -6.37
N ASN A 12 -15.59 3.62 -7.33
CA ASN A 12 -16.21 2.92 -8.44
C ASN A 12 -15.65 3.39 -9.79
N TYR A 13 -14.49 2.85 -10.12
CA TYR A 13 -13.80 2.91 -11.42
C TYR A 13 -14.61 2.30 -12.60
N SER A 14 -15.80 1.75 -12.32
CA SER A 14 -16.59 0.90 -13.21
C SER A 14 -17.50 1.66 -14.19
N LEU A 15 -18.12 2.78 -13.79
CA LEU A 15 -19.25 3.33 -14.56
C LEU A 15 -18.85 4.31 -15.67
N ILE A 16 -17.75 5.05 -15.52
CA ILE A 16 -17.35 6.10 -16.47
C ILE A 16 -16.43 5.53 -17.57
N TRP A 17 -15.72 4.43 -17.29
CA TRP A 17 -14.86 3.73 -18.25
C TRP A 17 -15.61 2.77 -19.20
N GLN A 18 -16.86 2.40 -18.88
CA GLN A 18 -17.67 1.51 -19.72
C GLN A 18 -18.33 2.22 -20.91
N LEU A 19 -18.56 3.54 -20.83
CA LEU A 19 -19.31 4.26 -21.86
C LEU A 19 -18.50 4.58 -23.14
N ASN A 20 -17.18 4.40 -23.14
CA ASN A 20 -16.33 4.62 -24.34
C ASN A 20 -15.51 3.37 -24.74
N ARG A 21 -15.73 2.23 -24.05
CA ARG A 21 -15.08 0.94 -24.31
C ARG A 21 -16.12 -0.18 -24.43
N LEU A 22 -17.16 0.08 -25.21
CA LEU A 22 -18.14 -0.92 -25.65
C LEU A 22 -18.33 -0.84 -27.17
N GLU A 23 -17.28 -0.61 -27.95
CA GLU A 23 -17.33 -0.76 -29.41
C GLU A 23 -16.02 -1.35 -30.00
N THR A 24 -15.37 -2.23 -29.25
CA THR A 24 -14.34 -3.13 -29.80
C THR A 24 -14.70 -4.57 -29.43
N PHE A 25 -15.85 -5.03 -29.93
CA PHE A 25 -16.11 -6.47 -30.11
C PHE A 25 -17.11 -6.69 -31.26
N SER A 26 -17.00 -5.92 -32.35
CA SER A 26 -17.70 -6.23 -33.60
C SER A 26 -16.83 -7.11 -34.51
N ARG A 27 -16.45 -8.29 -34.02
CA ARG A 27 -16.03 -9.47 -34.80
C ARG A 27 -15.80 -10.60 -33.79
N ILE A 28 -16.86 -11.36 -33.56
CA ILE A 28 -16.97 -12.80 -33.25
C ILE A 28 -18.24 -12.94 -32.40
N THR A 29 -19.38 -13.06 -33.07
CA THR A 29 -20.55 -13.82 -32.60
C THR A 29 -21.21 -14.41 -33.84
N PRO A 30 -20.98 -15.69 -34.18
CA PRO A 30 -21.90 -16.37 -35.07
C PRO A 30 -23.25 -16.51 -34.36
N VAL A 31 -24.28 -16.01 -35.04
CA VAL A 31 -25.61 -16.60 -35.18
C VAL A 31 -26.06 -17.57 -34.06
N LEU A 32 -27.01 -17.08 -33.25
CA LEU A 32 -28.11 -17.78 -32.56
C LEU A 32 -27.83 -18.94 -31.56
N THR A 33 -28.64 -18.90 -30.48
CA THR A 33 -29.01 -19.98 -29.54
C THR A 33 -27.87 -20.53 -28.65
N THR A 34 -27.92 -20.46 -27.32
CA THR A 34 -28.91 -21.13 -26.46
C THR A 34 -28.81 -20.56 -25.04
N ILE A 35 -29.93 -20.59 -24.33
CA ILE A 35 -30.13 -20.16 -22.95
C ILE A 35 -29.18 -20.89 -21.98
N GLY A 36 -28.60 -20.14 -21.05
CA GLY A 36 -27.98 -20.67 -19.83
C GLY A 36 -26.45 -20.70 -19.86
N ILE A 37 -25.84 -20.09 -18.83
CA ILE A 37 -24.39 -20.19 -18.50
C ILE A 37 -23.46 -19.26 -19.30
N GLN A 38 -23.60 -17.93 -19.17
CA GLN A 38 -22.53 -16.98 -19.59
C GLN A 38 -22.56 -15.64 -18.81
N LYS A 39 -22.73 -15.68 -17.48
CA LYS A 39 -22.52 -14.48 -16.63
C LYS A 39 -21.25 -14.52 -15.77
N TYR A 40 -20.62 -15.69 -15.60
CA TYR A 40 -19.50 -15.86 -14.68
C TYR A 40 -18.09 -15.77 -15.32
N ASN A 41 -17.99 -15.72 -16.65
CA ASN A 41 -16.69 -15.68 -17.35
C ASN A 41 -16.24 -14.27 -17.78
N PHE A 42 -17.15 -13.30 -17.92
CA PHE A 42 -16.79 -11.92 -18.31
C PHE A 42 -16.05 -11.18 -17.18
N ALA A 43 -16.47 -11.36 -15.92
CA ALA A 43 -15.81 -10.76 -14.75
C ALA A 43 -14.38 -11.31 -14.54
N ARG A 44 -14.15 -12.61 -14.82
CA ARG A 44 -12.84 -13.25 -14.72
C ARG A 44 -11.88 -12.74 -15.80
N CYS A 45 -12.37 -12.54 -17.02
CA CYS A 45 -11.58 -11.99 -18.13
C CYS A 45 -11.20 -10.50 -17.89
N TYR A 46 -12.09 -9.71 -17.27
CA TYR A 46 -11.82 -8.33 -16.92
C TYR A 46 -10.80 -8.19 -15.78
N SER A 47 -10.90 -9.06 -14.76
CA SER A 47 -9.95 -9.14 -13.65
C SER A 47 -8.54 -9.55 -14.13
N GLU A 48 -8.46 -10.56 -15.01
CA GLU A 48 -7.17 -11.01 -15.58
C GLU A 48 -6.55 -9.93 -16.46
N LYS A 49 -7.34 -9.24 -17.29
CA LYS A 49 -6.84 -8.14 -18.13
C LYS A 49 -6.30 -6.98 -17.30
N ILE A 50 -6.93 -6.64 -16.17
CA ILE A 50 -6.41 -5.61 -15.23
C ILE A 50 -5.11 -6.07 -14.55
N ARG A 51 -4.99 -7.37 -14.23
CA ARG A 51 -3.77 -7.99 -13.67
C ARG A 51 -2.60 -8.00 -14.65
N VAL A 52 -2.87 -8.24 -15.93
CA VAL A 52 -1.87 -8.19 -17.01
C VAL A 52 -1.44 -6.76 -17.26
N ASP A 53 -2.38 -5.80 -17.33
CA ASP A 53 -2.10 -4.38 -17.44
C ASP A 53 -1.21 -3.89 -16.28
N SER A 54 -1.52 -4.30 -15.04
CA SER A 54 -0.76 -3.88 -13.86
C SER A 54 0.65 -4.50 -13.79
N ASN A 55 0.81 -5.74 -14.25
CA ASN A 55 2.13 -6.36 -14.39
C ASN A 55 2.98 -5.69 -15.47
N LEU A 56 2.39 -5.41 -16.64
CA LEU A 56 3.10 -4.72 -17.73
C LEU A 56 3.54 -3.31 -17.30
N ASN A 57 2.68 -2.60 -16.58
CA ASN A 57 3.01 -1.29 -15.98
C ASN A 57 4.15 -1.37 -14.95
N ASN A 58 4.23 -2.45 -14.16
CA ASN A 58 5.33 -2.67 -13.21
C ASN A 58 6.63 -3.05 -13.92
N ILE A 59 6.56 -3.80 -15.02
CA ILE A 59 7.71 -4.18 -15.84
C ILE A 59 8.26 -2.95 -16.59
N GLU A 60 7.40 -2.14 -17.20
CA GLU A 60 7.77 -0.88 -17.87
C GLU A 60 8.38 0.14 -16.89
N LYS A 61 7.84 0.21 -15.67
CA LYS A 61 8.38 1.04 -14.57
C LYS A 61 9.75 0.57 -14.07
N ARG A 62 10.07 -0.73 -14.19
CA ARG A 62 11.41 -1.29 -13.88
C ARG A 62 12.41 -1.02 -15.01
N ASN A 63 11.95 -0.97 -16.26
CA ASN A 63 12.80 -0.82 -17.44
C ASN A 63 13.08 0.64 -17.84
N GLY A 64 12.67 1.64 -17.03
CA GLY A 64 12.92 3.05 -17.32
C GLY A 64 12.24 3.59 -18.59
N ALA A 65 11.33 2.82 -19.20
CA ALA A 65 10.66 3.21 -20.43
C ALA A 65 9.66 4.36 -20.17
N LYS A 66 9.61 5.31 -21.11
CA LYS A 66 8.70 6.46 -21.05
C LYS A 66 7.26 5.92 -21.08
N PRO A 67 6.40 6.31 -20.12
CA PRO A 67 5.09 5.70 -20.01
C PRO A 67 4.24 5.97 -21.25
N SER A 68 3.58 4.93 -21.76
CA SER A 68 2.67 5.02 -22.90
C SER A 68 1.54 6.03 -22.68
N LEU A 69 0.96 6.57 -23.76
CA LEU A 69 -0.06 7.63 -23.68
C LEU A 69 -1.27 7.23 -22.82
N LEU A 70 -1.71 5.97 -22.96
CA LEU A 70 -2.80 5.41 -22.15
C LEU A 70 -2.40 5.22 -20.68
N GLN A 71 -1.16 4.85 -20.40
CA GLN A 71 -0.65 4.73 -19.05
C GLN A 71 -0.51 6.10 -18.37
N ARG A 72 -0.10 7.14 -19.11
CA ARG A 72 -0.13 8.53 -18.66
C ARG A 72 -1.55 8.97 -18.37
N PHE A 73 -2.50 8.70 -19.27
CA PHE A 73 -3.92 8.98 -19.05
C PHE A 73 -4.47 8.29 -17.81
N LYS A 74 -4.20 6.99 -17.63
CA LYS A 74 -4.64 6.22 -16.46
C LYS A 74 -4.03 6.74 -15.16
N SER A 75 -2.77 7.19 -15.19
CA SER A 75 -2.11 7.79 -14.03
C SER A 75 -2.75 9.14 -13.68
N MET A 76 -2.92 10.01 -14.68
CA MET A 76 -3.50 11.33 -14.49
C MET A 76 -4.98 11.29 -14.11
N TYR A 77 -5.72 10.30 -14.61
CA TYR A 77 -7.08 10.03 -14.18
C TYR A 77 -7.14 9.70 -12.70
N ARG A 78 -6.23 8.87 -12.17
CA ARG A 78 -6.22 8.52 -10.75
C ARG A 78 -5.99 9.73 -9.85
N ASP A 79 -5.03 10.58 -10.24
CA ASP A 79 -4.55 11.66 -9.40
C ASP A 79 -5.43 12.93 -9.53
N TYR A 80 -5.99 13.18 -10.72
CA TYR A 80 -6.71 14.41 -11.06
C TYR A 80 -8.09 14.16 -11.69
N TRP A 81 -8.75 13.04 -11.36
CA TRP A 81 -10.08 12.71 -11.91
C TRP A 81 -11.09 13.87 -11.82
N TYR A 82 -11.04 14.67 -10.75
CA TYR A 82 -11.93 15.80 -10.52
C TYR A 82 -11.76 16.95 -11.53
N VAL A 83 -10.56 17.12 -12.10
CA VAL A 83 -10.30 18.09 -13.19
C VAL A 83 -10.45 17.41 -14.55
N LEU A 84 -10.01 16.16 -14.66
CA LEU A 84 -9.95 15.44 -15.92
C LEU A 84 -11.35 15.10 -16.45
N VAL A 85 -12.27 14.64 -15.61
CA VAL A 85 -13.64 14.29 -16.02
C VAL A 85 -14.41 15.47 -16.64
N PRO A 86 -14.49 16.66 -16.01
CA PRO A 86 -15.19 17.79 -16.63
C PRO A 86 -14.50 18.29 -17.90
N VAL A 87 -13.16 18.32 -17.94
CA VAL A 87 -12.41 18.68 -19.15
C VAL A 87 -12.69 17.69 -20.27
N HIS A 88 -12.74 16.39 -19.96
CA HIS A 88 -13.04 15.36 -20.95
C HIS A 88 -14.46 15.46 -21.50
N LEU A 89 -15.44 15.81 -20.65
CA LEU A 89 -16.82 16.01 -21.07
C LEU A 89 -16.95 17.22 -22.02
N VAL A 90 -16.38 18.37 -21.64
CA VAL A 90 -16.42 19.60 -22.46
C VAL A 90 -15.71 19.40 -23.79
N THR A 91 -14.53 18.79 -23.77
CA THR A 91 -13.79 18.50 -25.01
C THR A 91 -14.50 17.48 -25.89
N SER A 92 -15.18 16.47 -25.32
CA SER A 92 -15.96 15.52 -26.10
C SER A 92 -17.15 16.19 -26.81
N ILE A 93 -17.86 17.09 -26.12
CA ILE A 93 -18.94 17.89 -26.72
C ILE A 93 -18.38 18.79 -27.83
N ALA A 94 -17.25 19.47 -27.58
CA ALA A 94 -16.62 20.33 -28.57
C ALA A 94 -16.18 19.56 -29.83
N TRP A 95 -15.58 18.37 -29.66
CA TRP A 95 -15.19 17.51 -30.79
C TRP A 95 -16.40 17.00 -31.57
N PHE A 96 -17.45 16.54 -30.88
CA PHE A 96 -18.68 16.07 -31.52
C PHE A 96 -19.38 17.20 -32.28
N GLY A 97 -19.54 18.37 -31.65
CA GLY A 97 -20.11 19.55 -32.28
C GLY A 97 -19.27 20.06 -33.46
N GLY A 98 -17.95 20.03 -33.35
CA GLY A 98 -17.02 20.38 -34.43
C GLY A 98 -17.21 19.48 -35.65
N PHE A 99 -17.20 18.16 -35.47
CA PHE A 99 -17.42 17.24 -36.59
C PHE A 99 -18.82 17.34 -37.20
N TYR A 100 -19.84 17.56 -36.37
CA TYR A 100 -21.20 17.80 -36.86
C TYR A 100 -21.28 19.09 -37.69
N TYR A 101 -20.61 20.16 -37.25
CA TYR A 101 -20.52 21.41 -38.00
C TYR A 101 -19.79 21.20 -39.32
N LEU A 102 -18.62 20.53 -39.34
CA LEU A 102 -17.90 20.21 -40.58
C LEU A 102 -18.76 19.38 -41.56
N ALA A 103 -19.51 18.41 -41.05
CA ALA A 103 -20.41 17.60 -41.86
C ALA A 103 -21.55 18.42 -42.45
N LYS A 104 -22.11 19.35 -41.66
CA LYS A 104 -23.16 20.27 -42.11
C LYS A 104 -22.65 21.35 -43.07
N SER A 105 -21.40 21.77 -42.94
CA SER A 105 -20.75 22.74 -43.83
C SER A 105 -20.39 22.17 -45.21
N GLY A 106 -20.70 20.90 -45.48
CA GLY A 106 -20.49 20.29 -46.80
C GLY A 106 -19.04 19.89 -47.09
N VAL A 107 -18.18 19.80 -46.08
CA VAL A 107 -16.86 19.18 -46.23
C VAL A 107 -17.08 17.71 -46.60
N ASP A 108 -16.46 17.23 -47.69
CA ASP A 108 -16.58 15.84 -48.15
C ASP A 108 -15.78 14.87 -47.26
N ILE A 109 -16.20 14.79 -46.00
CA ILE A 109 -15.70 13.86 -44.99
C ILE A 109 -15.90 12.42 -45.46
N VAL A 110 -16.95 12.19 -46.24
CA VAL A 110 -17.29 10.90 -46.78
C VAL A 110 -16.22 10.44 -47.79
N GLY A 111 -15.68 11.34 -48.61
CA GLY A 111 -14.53 11.07 -49.48
C GLY A 111 -13.24 10.75 -48.68
N ILE A 112 -13.02 11.40 -47.54
CA ILE A 112 -11.93 11.04 -46.62
C ILE A 112 -12.15 9.63 -46.05
N LEU A 113 -13.39 9.28 -45.68
CA LEU A 113 -13.75 7.96 -45.17
C LEU A 113 -13.61 6.86 -46.24
N GLU A 114 -13.88 7.19 -47.50
CA GLU A 114 -13.71 6.31 -48.66
C GLU A 114 -12.24 6.04 -48.95
N SER A 115 -11.38 7.05 -48.82
CA SER A 115 -9.91 6.88 -48.92
C SER A 115 -9.35 5.96 -47.82
N TRP A 116 -10.10 5.72 -46.74
CA TRP A 116 -9.76 4.80 -45.65
C TRP A 116 -10.43 3.41 -45.81
N ASN A 117 -10.83 3.04 -47.03
CA ASN A 117 -11.34 1.71 -47.42
C ASN A 117 -12.70 1.34 -46.78
N VAL A 118 -13.58 2.32 -46.56
CA VAL A 118 -14.98 2.07 -46.17
C VAL A 118 -15.83 1.89 -47.43
N SER A 119 -16.61 0.81 -47.50
CA SER A 119 -17.39 0.43 -48.70
C SER A 119 -18.33 1.54 -49.17
N HIS A 120 -18.25 1.87 -50.46
CA HIS A 120 -19.00 2.91 -51.17
C HIS A 120 -20.54 2.81 -51.02
N LYS A 121 -21.05 1.62 -50.69
CA LYS A 121 -22.49 1.39 -50.42
C LYS A 121 -22.97 2.03 -49.12
N ILE A 122 -22.12 2.07 -48.10
CA ILE A 122 -22.46 2.60 -46.77
C ILE A 122 -22.37 4.13 -46.80
N THR A 123 -21.37 4.66 -47.49
CA THR A 123 -21.13 6.11 -47.63
C THR A 123 -22.20 6.82 -48.45
N ASN A 124 -22.74 6.20 -49.52
CA ASN A 124 -23.85 6.79 -50.29
C ASN A 124 -25.15 6.87 -49.48
N SER A 125 -25.51 5.82 -48.74
CA SER A 125 -26.71 5.86 -47.87
C SER A 125 -26.60 6.91 -46.74
N LEU A 126 -25.37 7.28 -46.38
CA LEU A 126 -25.06 8.34 -45.39
C LEU A 126 -25.06 9.75 -46.00
N LYS A 127 -24.95 9.92 -47.33
CA LYS A 127 -25.04 11.24 -47.97
C LYS A 127 -26.50 11.67 -48.19
N ASP A 128 -27.39 10.73 -48.47
CA ASP A 128 -28.76 11.05 -48.92
C ASP A 128 -29.77 11.28 -47.78
N SER A 129 -29.35 11.20 -46.51
CA SER A 129 -30.25 11.29 -45.34
C SER A 129 -29.84 12.40 -44.37
N SER A 130 -30.82 13.09 -43.78
CA SER A 130 -30.61 14.13 -42.74
C SER A 130 -29.87 13.59 -41.50
N MET A 131 -30.04 12.29 -41.18
CA MET A 131 -29.28 11.59 -40.13
C MET A 131 -27.85 11.22 -40.54
N GLY A 132 -27.54 11.28 -41.83
CA GLY A 132 -26.23 11.02 -42.40
C GLY A 132 -25.12 11.87 -41.79
N TYR A 133 -25.37 13.16 -41.58
CA TYR A 133 -24.42 14.08 -40.96
C TYR A 133 -24.05 13.68 -39.53
N ILE A 134 -25.01 13.17 -38.74
CA ILE A 134 -24.78 12.70 -37.37
C ILE A 134 -23.92 11.42 -37.39
N ALA A 135 -24.23 10.49 -38.29
CA ALA A 135 -23.49 9.25 -38.43
C ALA A 135 -22.05 9.47 -38.92
N VAL A 136 -21.87 10.38 -39.89
CA VAL A 136 -20.54 10.81 -40.37
C VAL A 136 -19.75 11.50 -39.25
N ALA A 137 -20.38 12.38 -38.49
CA ALA A 137 -19.76 13.02 -37.33
C ALA A 137 -19.34 12.00 -36.26
N TYR A 138 -20.14 10.97 -36.00
CA TYR A 138 -19.80 9.90 -35.07
C TYR A 138 -18.65 9.00 -35.59
N ALA A 139 -18.62 8.71 -36.89
CA ALA A 139 -17.50 7.98 -37.52
C ALA A 139 -16.17 8.73 -37.35
N LEU A 140 -16.16 10.03 -37.65
CA LEU A 140 -15.00 10.91 -37.41
C LEU A 140 -14.61 10.96 -35.93
N TYR A 141 -15.60 11.08 -35.04
CA TYR A 141 -15.37 11.11 -33.60
C TYR A 141 -14.64 9.88 -33.08
N LYS A 142 -14.93 8.70 -33.66
CA LYS A 142 -14.23 7.45 -33.36
C LYS A 142 -12.79 7.46 -33.87
N ILE A 143 -12.57 7.89 -35.11
CA ILE A 143 -11.22 7.98 -35.70
C ILE A 143 -10.34 8.98 -34.94
N ALA A 144 -10.93 10.08 -34.48
CA ALA A 144 -10.25 11.12 -33.72
C ALA A 144 -10.03 10.77 -32.23
N THR A 145 -10.44 9.59 -31.75
CA THR A 145 -10.27 9.14 -30.36
C THR A 145 -8.84 9.30 -29.81
N PRO A 146 -7.75 8.86 -30.50
CA PRO A 146 -6.39 9.05 -30.01
C PRO A 146 -6.03 10.54 -29.86
N ILE A 147 -6.44 11.38 -30.83
CA ILE A 147 -6.19 12.83 -30.83
C ILE A 147 -7.00 13.52 -29.71
N ARG A 148 -8.26 13.13 -29.52
CA ARG A 148 -9.10 13.63 -28.43
C ARG A 148 -8.46 13.36 -27.07
N TYR A 149 -7.90 12.16 -26.88
CA TYR A 149 -7.21 11.79 -25.64
C TYR A 149 -5.89 12.54 -25.46
N THR A 150 -5.12 12.78 -26.53
CA THR A 150 -3.89 13.59 -26.43
C THR A 150 -4.19 15.03 -26.02
N ILE A 151 -5.23 15.63 -26.58
CA ILE A 151 -5.63 17.01 -26.25
C ILE A 151 -6.23 17.09 -24.86
N THR A 152 -7.07 16.14 -24.45
CA THR A 152 -7.57 16.07 -23.06
C THR A 152 -6.39 15.94 -22.07
N LEU A 153 -5.39 15.13 -22.40
CA LEU A 153 -4.18 14.97 -21.59
C LEU A 153 -3.40 16.28 -21.46
N GLY A 154 -3.15 16.95 -22.60
CA GLY A 154 -2.45 18.23 -22.64
C GLY A 154 -3.22 19.33 -21.92
N GLY A 155 -4.51 19.46 -22.20
CA GLY A 155 -5.41 20.42 -21.57
C GLY A 155 -5.48 20.24 -20.06
N THR A 156 -5.63 19.00 -19.58
CA THR A 156 -5.61 18.74 -18.13
C THR A 156 -4.26 19.04 -17.51
N THR A 157 -3.14 18.76 -18.21
CA THR A 157 -1.79 19.12 -17.71
C THR A 157 -1.63 20.64 -17.58
N ILE A 158 -2.11 21.40 -18.56
CA ILE A 158 -2.11 22.87 -18.54
C ILE A 158 -3.01 23.38 -17.40
N SER A 159 -4.22 22.84 -17.26
CA SER A 159 -5.14 23.18 -16.17
C SER A 159 -4.51 22.91 -14.80
N ILE A 160 -3.88 21.76 -14.61
CA ILE A 160 -3.18 21.44 -13.35
C ILE A 160 -2.07 22.46 -13.09
N ASN A 161 -1.27 22.81 -14.11
CA ASN A 161 -0.19 23.78 -13.96
C ASN A 161 -0.72 25.18 -13.61
N TYR A 162 -1.85 25.57 -14.19
CA TYR A 162 -2.56 26.81 -13.89
C TYR A 162 -3.08 26.82 -12.45
N LEU A 163 -3.77 25.75 -12.03
CA LEU A 163 -4.30 25.63 -10.66
C LEU A 163 -3.20 25.51 -9.60
N LYS A 164 -2.05 24.91 -9.94
CA LYS A 164 -0.86 24.88 -9.08
C LYS A 164 -0.31 26.29 -8.86
N ARG A 165 -0.29 27.12 -9.90
CA ARG A 165 0.18 28.52 -9.83
C ARG A 165 -0.74 29.41 -9.01
N TRP A 166 -2.03 29.07 -8.93
CA TRP A 166 -3.04 29.75 -8.11
C TRP A 166 -3.18 29.19 -6.68
N GLY A 167 -2.37 28.20 -6.29
CA GLY A 167 -2.33 27.68 -4.91
C GLY A 167 -3.52 26.82 -4.48
N TYR A 168 -4.47 26.52 -5.37
CA TYR A 168 -5.66 25.73 -5.06
C TYR A 168 -5.41 24.21 -5.01
N ILE A 169 -4.32 23.70 -5.60
CA ILE A 169 -4.01 22.26 -5.68
C ILE A 169 -2.64 21.97 -5.06
N LYS A 170 -2.59 21.05 -4.07
CA LYS A 170 -1.33 20.45 -3.61
C LYS A 170 -0.73 19.65 -4.77
N PRO A 171 0.47 20.03 -5.28
CA PRO A 171 1.10 19.29 -6.35
C PRO A 171 1.41 17.88 -5.87
N VAL A 172 0.96 16.87 -6.61
CA VAL A 172 1.34 15.49 -6.35
C VAL A 172 2.87 15.41 -6.54
N PRO A 173 3.61 14.94 -5.52
CA PRO A 173 5.07 14.88 -5.57
C PRO A 173 5.54 14.05 -6.77
N THR A 174 6.49 14.60 -7.53
CA THR A 174 7.18 13.90 -8.62
C THR A 174 7.74 12.56 -8.12
N LYS A 175 7.85 11.57 -9.00
CA LYS A 175 8.35 10.22 -8.64
C LYS A 175 9.66 10.24 -7.85
N ASP A 176 10.54 11.20 -8.15
CA ASP A 176 11.82 11.39 -7.46
C ASP A 176 11.63 11.92 -6.03
N LYS A 177 10.76 12.94 -5.86
CA LYS A 177 10.30 13.41 -4.53
C LYS A 177 9.65 12.29 -3.71
N LEU A 178 8.86 11.41 -4.34
CA LEU A 178 8.27 10.25 -3.66
C LEU A 178 9.33 9.23 -3.24
N LYS A 179 10.34 9.00 -4.08
CA LYS A 179 11.46 8.10 -3.76
C LYS A 179 12.27 8.66 -2.59
N GLU A 180 12.57 9.96 -2.60
CA GLU A 180 13.22 10.67 -1.50
C GLU A 180 12.42 10.56 -0.19
N MET A 181 11.12 10.86 -0.21
CA MET A 181 10.26 10.73 0.97
C MET A 181 10.16 9.30 1.48
N TYR A 182 10.19 8.31 0.59
CA TYR A 182 10.21 6.90 0.99
C TYR A 182 11.54 6.52 1.65
N THR A 183 12.67 6.94 1.08
CA THR A 183 13.99 6.69 1.66
C THR A 183 14.15 7.40 2.99
N GLU A 184 13.66 8.63 3.12
CA GLU A 184 13.66 9.41 4.36
C GLU A 184 12.83 8.72 5.44
N ARG A 185 11.58 8.31 5.13
CA ARG A 185 10.75 7.54 6.08
C ARG A 185 11.41 6.23 6.50
N LYS A 186 12.05 5.52 5.57
CA LYS A 186 12.77 4.28 5.86
C LYS A 186 13.93 4.53 6.82
N ASN A 187 14.70 5.58 6.58
CA ASN A 187 15.85 5.94 7.41
C ASN A 187 15.39 6.36 8.81
N ASN A 188 14.38 7.22 8.93
CA ASN A 188 13.81 7.62 10.23
C ASN A 188 13.30 6.41 11.03
N LEU A 189 12.67 5.44 10.37
CA LEU A 189 12.21 4.22 11.04
C LEU A 189 13.38 3.36 11.52
N ILE A 190 14.44 3.22 10.72
CA ILE A 190 15.66 2.49 11.11
C ILE A 190 16.36 3.19 12.28
N GLU A 191 16.38 4.53 12.29
CA GLU A 191 16.94 5.34 13.36
C GLU A 191 16.19 5.13 14.67
N SER A 192 14.85 5.27 14.67
CA SER A 192 14.02 5.04 15.86
C SER A 192 14.13 3.59 16.38
N LEU A 193 14.31 2.61 15.49
CA LEU A 193 14.56 1.21 15.88
C LEU A 193 15.93 1.03 16.53
N LYS A 194 16.98 1.68 16.02
CA LYS A 194 18.32 1.64 16.61
C LYS A 194 18.33 2.28 18.00
N GLU A 195 17.69 3.44 18.15
CA GLU A 195 17.55 4.12 19.44
C GLU A 195 16.82 3.24 20.46
N THR A 196 15.65 2.70 20.07
CA THR A 196 14.85 1.81 20.93
C THR A 196 15.65 0.55 21.31
N HIS A 197 16.37 -0.06 20.36
CA HIS A 197 17.20 -1.23 20.62
C HIS A 197 18.40 -0.91 21.52
N GLY A 198 19.02 0.27 21.35
CA GLY A 198 20.08 0.78 22.23
C GLY A 198 19.59 0.91 23.67
N PHE A 199 18.47 1.60 23.86
CA PHE A 199 17.83 1.77 25.18
C PHE A 199 17.48 0.43 25.83
N TYR A 200 16.89 -0.51 25.07
CA TYR A 200 16.56 -1.84 25.60
C TYR A 200 17.80 -2.65 25.97
N LYS A 201 18.88 -2.53 25.20
CA LYS A 201 20.16 -3.20 25.44
C LYS A 201 20.83 -2.66 26.71
N GLU A 202 20.84 -1.35 26.90
CA GLU A 202 21.38 -0.69 28.09
C GLU A 202 20.59 -1.11 29.35
N LYS A 203 19.25 -0.99 29.31
CA LYS A 203 18.39 -1.41 30.41
C LYS A 203 18.55 -2.88 30.79
N LYS A 204 18.75 -3.75 29.80
CA LYS A 204 19.06 -5.18 30.04
C LYS A 204 20.42 -5.36 30.71
N GLN A 205 21.45 -4.61 30.30
CA GLN A 205 22.78 -4.69 30.93
C GLN A 205 22.74 -4.22 32.39
N ASP A 206 22.02 -3.13 32.68
CA ASP A 206 21.90 -2.61 34.03
C ASP A 206 21.12 -3.57 34.93
N PHE A 207 20.02 -4.14 34.42
CA PHE A 207 19.27 -5.17 35.14
C PHE A 207 20.13 -6.40 35.47
N VAL A 208 20.95 -6.85 34.51
CA VAL A 208 21.88 -7.98 34.72
C VAL A 208 22.97 -7.63 35.74
N LYS A 209 23.53 -6.42 35.70
CA LYS A 209 24.55 -5.95 36.67
C LYS A 209 23.96 -5.86 38.08
N ASP A 210 22.79 -5.24 38.23
CA ASP A 210 22.10 -5.12 39.51
C ASP A 210 21.79 -6.50 40.11
N HIS A 211 21.23 -7.40 39.30
CA HIS A 211 20.92 -8.75 39.75
C HIS A 211 22.18 -9.53 40.18
N LYS A 212 23.28 -9.37 39.44
CA LYS A 212 24.57 -9.98 39.79
C LYS A 212 25.11 -9.46 41.12
N ASN A 213 25.03 -8.15 41.36
CA ASN A 213 25.45 -7.54 42.61
C ASN A 213 24.58 -8.01 43.78
N LYS A 214 23.26 -8.09 43.58
CA LYS A 214 22.31 -8.60 44.59
C LYS A 214 22.57 -10.06 44.95
N LEU A 215 22.89 -10.90 43.96
CA LEU A 215 23.30 -12.29 44.19
C LEU A 215 24.62 -12.39 44.94
N LYS A 216 25.60 -11.52 44.62
CA LYS A 216 26.89 -11.48 45.32
C LYS A 216 26.71 -11.09 46.79
N PHE A 217 25.93 -10.04 47.07
CA PHE A 217 25.62 -9.60 48.42
C PHE A 217 24.90 -10.70 49.23
N LYS A 218 23.91 -11.37 48.63
CA LYS A 218 23.19 -12.47 49.30
C LYS A 218 24.11 -13.64 49.62
N LYS A 219 25.08 -13.96 48.76
CA LYS A 219 26.09 -14.98 49.02
C LYS A 219 27.01 -14.61 50.19
N GLU A 220 27.47 -13.36 50.27
CA GLU A 220 28.30 -12.88 51.38
C GLU A 220 27.53 -12.90 52.71
N LEU A 221 26.26 -12.50 52.69
CA LEU A 221 25.38 -12.55 53.88
C LEU A 221 25.21 -13.99 54.39
N LEU A 222 24.92 -14.93 53.49
CA LEU A 222 24.78 -16.36 53.83
C LEU A 222 26.09 -16.97 54.36
N LYS A 223 27.24 -16.54 53.83
CA LYS A 223 28.54 -16.99 54.29
C LYS A 223 28.80 -16.54 55.73
N ASN A 224 28.61 -15.25 56.01
CA ASN A 224 28.81 -14.71 57.36
C ASN A 224 27.85 -15.34 58.39
N GLN A 225 26.59 -15.57 57.99
CA GLN A 225 25.61 -16.23 58.85
C GLN A 225 25.97 -17.70 59.12
N LYS A 226 26.53 -18.41 58.12
CA LYS A 226 27.01 -19.78 58.30
C LYS A 226 28.21 -19.81 59.25
N ASP A 227 29.16 -18.89 59.06
CA ASP A 227 30.39 -18.83 59.86
C ASP A 227 30.07 -18.54 61.34
N SER A 228 29.13 -17.62 61.62
CA SER A 228 28.69 -17.34 63.00
C SER A 228 27.99 -18.54 63.65
N LEU A 229 27.14 -19.26 62.91
CA LEU A 229 26.46 -20.46 63.42
C LEU A 229 27.44 -21.60 63.74
N VAL A 230 28.49 -21.76 62.92
CA VAL A 230 29.54 -22.75 63.16
C VAL A 230 30.32 -22.40 64.43
N GLU A 231 30.62 -21.13 64.65
CA GLU A 231 31.34 -20.67 65.85
C GLU A 231 30.51 -20.86 67.14
N ASP A 232 29.22 -20.56 67.10
CA ASP A 232 28.30 -20.80 68.23
C ASP A 232 28.17 -22.30 68.56
N LEU A 233 28.15 -23.16 67.54
CA LEU A 233 28.15 -24.61 67.71
C LEU A 233 29.45 -25.12 68.33
N GLU A 234 30.60 -24.67 67.85
CA GLU A 234 31.89 -25.04 68.43
C GLU A 234 32.00 -24.63 69.90
N LYS A 235 31.51 -23.44 70.25
CA LYS A 235 31.50 -22.93 71.63
C LYS A 235 30.60 -23.79 72.53
N SER A 236 29.43 -24.17 72.05
CA SER A 236 28.49 -25.05 72.76
C SER A 236 29.08 -26.45 72.97
N LEU A 237 29.73 -27.02 71.95
CA LEU A 237 30.42 -28.31 72.06
C LEU A 237 31.57 -28.29 73.06
N LYS A 238 32.36 -27.21 73.10
CA LYS A 238 33.43 -27.03 74.10
C LYS A 238 32.86 -26.98 75.53
N GLN A 239 31.74 -26.29 75.75
CA GLN A 239 31.07 -26.28 77.05
C GLN A 239 30.57 -27.67 77.45
N ILE A 240 29.87 -28.39 76.56
CA ILE A 240 29.38 -29.74 76.82
C ILE A 240 30.54 -30.69 77.16
N LYS A 241 31.64 -30.62 76.41
CA LYS A 241 32.83 -31.44 76.66
C LYS A 241 33.41 -31.18 78.06
N ASN A 242 33.48 -29.92 78.48
CA ASN A 242 34.00 -29.53 79.79
C ASN A 242 33.08 -29.97 80.95
N VAL A 243 31.76 -29.88 80.77
CA VAL A 243 30.78 -30.40 81.74
C VAL A 243 30.93 -31.92 81.89
N ASN A 244 31.05 -32.64 80.77
CA ASN A 244 31.14 -34.10 80.79
C ASN A 244 32.45 -34.60 81.45
N SER A 245 33.59 -33.92 81.23
CA SER A 245 34.83 -34.25 81.94
C SER A 245 34.70 -34.10 83.46
N ASN A 246 34.04 -33.04 83.94
CA ASN A 246 33.81 -32.81 85.38
C ASN A 246 32.87 -33.85 86.01
N ILE A 247 31.91 -34.38 85.24
CA ILE A 247 31.04 -35.48 85.68
C ILE A 247 31.83 -36.79 85.82
N THR A 248 32.74 -37.10 84.89
CA THR A 248 33.55 -38.33 84.95
C THR A 248 34.56 -38.35 86.10
N THR A 249 35.09 -37.19 86.53
CA THR A 249 36.00 -37.08 87.69
C THR A 249 35.28 -37.13 89.04
N ASN A 250 33.98 -36.80 89.08
CA ASN A 250 33.15 -36.83 90.30
C ASN A 250 32.32 -38.11 90.44
N LYS A 251 32.58 -39.15 89.65
CA LYS A 251 31.86 -40.43 89.74
C LYS A 251 32.18 -41.08 91.11
N PRO A 252 31.22 -41.19 92.05
CA PRO A 252 31.46 -41.87 93.31
C PRO A 252 31.62 -43.35 93.01
N SER A 253 32.78 -43.90 93.36
CA SER A 253 32.99 -45.33 93.50
C SER A 253 32.16 -45.82 94.69
N ILE A 254 30.88 -46.15 94.45
CA ILE A 254 30.07 -46.91 95.41
C ILE A 254 30.64 -48.33 95.47
N ASN A 255 31.59 -48.48 96.39
CA ASN A 255 32.19 -49.73 96.78
C ASN A 255 31.28 -50.35 97.87
N LEU A 256 30.24 -51.08 97.47
CA LEU A 256 29.48 -51.91 98.41
C LEU A 256 30.13 -53.30 98.47
N ASN A 257 31.22 -53.35 99.23
CA ASN A 257 31.89 -54.56 99.63
C ASN A 257 31.38 -54.99 101.02
N LYS A 258 30.89 -56.23 101.08
CA LYS A 258 30.92 -57.20 102.19
C LYS A 258 31.17 -56.70 103.64
N LYS A 259 30.25 -57.09 104.53
CA LYS A 259 30.52 -57.59 105.90
C LYS A 259 29.32 -58.46 106.32
N GLN A 260 29.40 -59.79 106.37
CA GLN A 260 29.86 -60.58 107.53
C GLN A 260 29.33 -60.05 108.88
N LYS A 261 28.20 -60.59 109.36
CA LYS A 261 28.15 -61.46 110.55
C LYS A 261 26.81 -62.20 110.59
#